data_AF-A0AA39R5Z4-F1
#
_entry.id   AF-A0AA39R5Z4-F1
#
_cell.length_a   1.000
_cell.length_b   1.000
_cell.length_c   1.000
_cell.angle_alpha   90.00
_cell.angle_beta   90.00
_cell.angle_gamma   90.00
#
_symmetry.space_group_name_H-M   'P 1'
#
loop_
_entity.id
_entity.type
_entity.pdbx_description
1 polymer ?
#
loop_
_entity_poly.entity_id
_entity_poly.type
_entity_poly.pdbx_seq_one_letter_code
_entity_poly.pdbx_strand_id
1 'polypeptide(L)'
;MASNNVGFPSFLDSSSNSNNPVPRLAPSPITQQQQQQQINSNGNGANMNGMPMIAGQQMDVNFLYQKVVELSEVLKDNREKTQAIITSAEELATRAAANGAAPSLQEANAEISAARVADLERQLAREKNKSRILLEEQKENTKLIGEYEHALGEIVKDVREFSYSTKTEKTNIARHYNKLLQDEKDAHLAARLEKDEWHARFMRSVKMLRETYRLRCEEEETPVRVISGLQNEVRAYRSALGMEPEKPEDEYGWEILKDMPNGSGEP
;
A
#
# COMPACT_ATOMS: atom_id res chain seq x y z
N MET A 1 44.50 -18.25 -29.04
CA MET A 1 44.59 -19.45 -28.17
C MET A 1 44.04 -19.01 -26.82
N ALA A 2 42.74 -19.23 -26.58
CA ALA A 2 42.18 -20.45 -25.95
C ALA A 2 42.42 -20.41 -24.43
N SER A 3 41.39 -20.14 -23.60
CA SER A 3 40.49 -21.15 -22.95
C SER A 3 41.09 -21.62 -21.61
N ASN A 4 40.43 -21.85 -20.47
CA ASN A 4 39.05 -22.02 -19.99
C ASN A 4 39.09 -21.74 -18.45
N ASN A 5 38.14 -21.06 -17.80
CA ASN A 5 36.83 -21.49 -17.28
C ASN A 5 36.76 -22.78 -16.42
N VAL A 6 36.47 -22.61 -15.12
CA VAL A 6 35.67 -23.48 -14.22
C VAL A 6 35.10 -22.53 -13.14
N GLY A 7 33.82 -22.32 -12.87
CA GLY A 7 32.60 -23.09 -13.12
C GLY A 7 32.00 -23.57 -11.80
N PHE A 8 31.22 -22.73 -11.10
CA PHE A 8 30.32 -23.17 -10.00
C PHE A 8 28.87 -22.79 -10.37
N PRO A 9 27.88 -23.70 -10.20
CA PRO A 9 26.55 -23.54 -10.77
C PRO A 9 25.63 -22.69 -9.89
N SER A 10 24.88 -21.81 -10.56
CA SER A 10 23.71 -21.12 -10.05
C SER A 10 22.53 -22.10 -9.99
N PHE A 11 22.01 -22.36 -8.79
CA PHE A 11 20.70 -22.97 -8.61
C PHE A 11 19.74 -21.86 -8.15
N LEU A 12 18.94 -21.34 -9.08
CA LEU A 12 17.64 -20.68 -8.86
C LEU A 12 17.13 -20.18 -10.23
N ASP A 13 16.55 -21.09 -11.01
CA ASP A 13 15.61 -20.69 -12.06
C ASP A 13 14.39 -21.61 -12.00
N SER A 14 13.30 -21.08 -11.44
CA SER A 14 11.93 -21.36 -11.83
C SER A 14 11.02 -20.55 -10.93
N SER A 15 10.59 -19.38 -11.43
CA SER A 15 9.20 -18.96 -11.40
C SER A 15 9.09 -17.46 -11.72
N SER A 16 8.09 -17.16 -12.55
CA SER A 16 7.39 -15.88 -12.70
C SER A 16 8.02 -14.79 -13.58
N ASN A 17 7.64 -14.86 -14.86
CA ASN A 17 6.80 -13.86 -15.53
C ASN A 17 7.28 -12.40 -15.48
N SER A 18 7.97 -11.99 -16.54
CA SER A 18 8.46 -10.63 -16.78
C SER A 18 7.36 -9.65 -17.20
N ASN A 19 7.09 -8.71 -16.29
CA ASN A 19 6.84 -7.27 -16.45
C ASN A 19 6.51 -6.70 -17.85
N ASN A 20 5.29 -6.15 -17.95
CA ASN A 20 4.90 -5.08 -18.88
C ASN A 20 4.51 -3.83 -18.06
N PRO A 21 5.02 -2.61 -18.31
CA PRO A 21 4.59 -1.41 -17.62
C PRO A 21 3.45 -0.72 -18.39
N VAL A 22 2.24 -0.73 -17.85
CA VAL A 22 1.11 0.09 -18.33
C VAL A 22 0.96 1.37 -17.48
N PRO A 23 0.82 2.56 -18.08
CA PRO A 23 0.52 3.79 -17.34
C PRO A 23 -0.97 3.82 -16.97
N ARG A 24 -1.28 4.04 -15.68
CA ARG A 24 -2.64 4.18 -15.17
C ARG A 24 -3.17 5.59 -15.44
N LEU A 25 -4.21 5.69 -16.27
CA LEU A 25 -5.04 6.90 -16.45
C LEU A 25 -6.13 6.97 -15.37
N ALA A 26 -6.44 8.19 -14.92
CA ALA A 26 -7.48 8.49 -13.95
C ALA A 26 -8.90 8.40 -14.56
N PRO A 27 -9.95 8.04 -13.79
CA PRO A 27 -11.32 8.00 -14.30
C PRO A 27 -11.95 9.41 -14.26
N SER A 28 -12.51 9.85 -15.40
CA SER A 28 -13.38 11.03 -15.50
C SER A 28 -14.87 10.59 -15.48
N PRO A 29 -15.79 11.44 -14.99
CA PRO A 29 -17.18 11.06 -14.75
C PRO A 29 -18.00 10.98 -16.07
N ILE A 30 -18.82 9.94 -16.17
CA ILE A 30 -19.85 9.77 -17.21
C ILE A 30 -21.12 10.51 -16.78
N THR A 31 -21.54 11.48 -17.59
CA THR A 31 -22.89 12.05 -17.54
C THR A 31 -23.76 11.31 -18.57
N GLN A 32 -24.81 10.65 -18.07
CA GLN A 32 -25.89 10.12 -18.88
C GLN A 32 -26.66 11.28 -19.52
N GLN A 33 -26.94 11.20 -20.83
CA GLN A 33 -28.07 11.91 -21.40
C GLN A 33 -28.78 11.07 -22.46
N GLN A 34 -30.11 11.10 -22.32
CA GLN A 34 -31.10 10.19 -22.87
C GLN A 34 -31.25 10.33 -24.38
N GLN A 35 -31.45 9.19 -25.03
CA GLN A 35 -32.06 9.04 -26.35
C GLN A 35 -33.51 9.52 -26.31
N GLN A 36 -33.87 10.46 -27.18
CA GLN A 36 -35.24 10.69 -27.60
C GLN A 36 -35.33 10.76 -29.14
N GLN A 37 -35.90 9.68 -29.67
CA GLN A 37 -36.82 9.56 -30.81
C GLN A 37 -36.64 10.49 -32.01
N GLN A 38 -36.08 9.92 -33.08
CA GLN A 38 -36.22 10.38 -34.46
C GLN A 38 -37.67 10.21 -34.93
N ILE A 39 -38.30 11.31 -35.33
CA ILE A 39 -39.44 11.30 -36.26
C ILE A 39 -38.95 11.90 -37.58
N ASN A 40 -39.08 11.07 -38.60
CA ASN A 40 -38.81 11.29 -40.00
C ASN A 40 -39.65 12.45 -40.56
N SER A 41 -39.03 13.49 -41.12
CA SER A 41 -39.69 14.33 -42.12
C SER A 41 -38.69 14.86 -43.15
N ASN A 42 -39.05 14.59 -44.39
CA ASN A 42 -38.30 14.73 -45.62
C ASN A 42 -38.51 16.15 -46.18
N GLY A 43 -37.43 16.92 -46.40
CA GLY A 43 -37.53 18.28 -46.91
C GLY A 43 -36.19 18.85 -47.38
N ASN A 44 -35.92 18.65 -48.65
CA ASN A 44 -34.77 19.06 -49.45
C ASN A 44 -34.50 20.59 -49.39
N GLY A 45 -33.27 21.02 -49.09
CA GLY A 45 -32.91 22.45 -49.10
C GLY A 45 -31.44 22.78 -48.80
N ALA A 46 -30.59 22.63 -49.82
CA ALA A 46 -29.41 23.44 -50.13
C ALA A 46 -28.41 23.80 -49.00
N ASN A 47 -27.32 23.02 -48.98
CA ASN A 47 -25.92 23.46 -48.94
C ASN A 47 -25.65 24.98 -48.81
N MET A 48 -25.32 25.44 -47.60
CA MET A 48 -24.52 26.65 -47.36
C MET A 48 -23.60 26.41 -46.15
N ASN A 49 -22.54 25.63 -46.39
CA ASN A 49 -21.35 25.61 -45.54
C ASN A 49 -20.55 26.91 -45.80
N GLY A 50 -20.20 27.66 -44.75
CA GLY A 50 -18.96 28.45 -44.78
C GLY A 50 -18.99 29.92 -44.36
N MET A 51 -19.64 30.28 -43.24
CA MET A 51 -19.18 31.42 -42.44
C MET A 51 -19.22 31.08 -40.94
N PRO A 52 -18.19 31.45 -40.15
CA PRO A 52 -18.20 31.23 -38.71
C PRO A 52 -19.25 32.15 -38.09
N MET A 53 -20.45 31.62 -37.89
CA MET A 53 -21.56 32.32 -37.23
C MET A 53 -21.20 32.53 -35.76
N ILE A 54 -21.24 33.80 -35.35
CA ILE A 54 -20.97 34.23 -33.98
C ILE A 54 -22.01 33.58 -33.06
N ALA A 55 -21.54 32.78 -32.09
CA ALA A 55 -22.36 31.96 -31.18
C ALA A 55 -23.48 32.71 -30.41
N GLY A 56 -23.44 34.05 -30.37
CA GLY A 56 -24.49 34.89 -29.80
C GLY A 56 -25.74 35.05 -30.68
N GLN A 57 -25.60 35.06 -32.01
CA GLN A 57 -26.76 35.26 -32.92
C GLN A 57 -27.66 34.03 -33.00
N GLN A 58 -27.11 32.81 -32.92
CA GLN A 58 -27.94 31.60 -32.83
C GLN A 58 -28.71 31.51 -31.49
N MET A 59 -28.11 31.96 -30.39
CA MET A 59 -28.78 31.99 -29.09
C MET A 59 -29.95 32.97 -29.06
N ASP A 60 -29.76 34.17 -29.63
CA ASP A 60 -30.80 35.19 -29.69
C ASP A 60 -31.97 34.76 -30.59
N VAL A 61 -31.70 34.15 -31.75
CA VAL A 61 -32.75 33.61 -32.63
C VAL A 61 -33.55 32.49 -31.95
N ASN A 62 -32.90 31.61 -31.18
CA ASN A 62 -33.58 30.58 -30.40
C ASN A 62 -34.40 31.18 -29.23
N PHE A 63 -33.90 32.23 -28.59
CA PHE A 63 -34.59 32.94 -27.52
C PHE A 63 -35.84 33.69 -28.03
N LEU A 64 -35.72 34.39 -29.16
CA LEU A 64 -36.84 35.03 -29.85
C LEU A 64 -37.89 34.01 -30.28
N TYR A 65 -37.48 32.84 -30.78
CA TYR A 65 -38.41 31.77 -31.14
C TYR A 65 -39.18 31.24 -29.92
N GLN A 66 -38.50 31.02 -28.78
CA GLN A 66 -39.18 30.67 -27.53
C GLN A 66 -40.17 31.74 -27.09
N LYS A 67 -39.82 33.03 -27.19
CA LYS A 67 -40.72 34.12 -26.83
C LYS A 67 -41.92 34.25 -27.76
N VAL A 68 -41.77 34.00 -29.06
CA VAL A 68 -42.90 33.98 -30.00
C VAL A 68 -43.82 32.80 -29.73
N VAL A 69 -43.28 31.63 -29.39
CA VAL A 69 -44.08 30.45 -29.01
C VAL A 69 -44.84 30.72 -27.71
N GLU A 70 -44.18 31.27 -26.69
CA GLU A 70 -44.80 31.66 -25.41
C GLU A 70 -45.91 32.71 -25.62
N LEU A 71 -45.67 33.74 -26.44
CA LEU A 71 -46.67 34.75 -26.74
C LEU A 71 -47.86 34.17 -27.54
N SER A 72 -47.60 33.19 -28.41
CA SER A 72 -48.65 32.48 -29.16
C SER A 72 -49.51 31.61 -28.24
N GLU A 73 -48.92 31.00 -27.22
CA GLU A 73 -49.63 30.26 -26.18
C GLU A 73 -50.51 31.20 -25.34
N VAL A 74 -49.97 32.36 -24.94
CA VAL A 74 -50.74 33.41 -24.25
C VAL A 74 -51.88 33.94 -25.11
N LEU A 75 -51.69 34.15 -26.41
CA LEU A 75 -52.75 34.59 -27.32
C LEU A 75 -53.83 33.52 -27.51
N LYS A 76 -53.45 32.24 -27.54
CA LYS A 76 -54.39 31.12 -27.60
C LYS A 76 -55.23 31.06 -26.32
N ASP A 77 -54.60 31.16 -25.15
CA ASP A 77 -55.28 31.21 -23.86
C ASP A 77 -56.19 32.45 -23.75
N ASN A 78 -55.76 33.60 -24.26
CA ASN A 78 -56.59 34.81 -24.30
C ASN A 78 -57.83 34.63 -25.20
N ARG A 79 -57.66 33.96 -26.35
CA ARG A 79 -58.77 33.64 -27.25
C ARG A 79 -59.73 32.63 -26.64
N GLU A 80 -59.23 31.62 -25.94
CA GLU A 80 -60.05 30.63 -25.24
C GLU A 80 -60.83 31.28 -24.09
N LYS A 81 -60.19 32.13 -23.28
CA LYS A 81 -60.87 32.93 -22.25
C LYS A 81 -61.92 33.85 -22.83
N THR A 82 -61.63 34.52 -23.94
CA THR A 82 -62.59 35.41 -24.61
C THR A 82 -63.77 34.61 -25.19
N GLN A 83 -63.53 33.43 -25.76
CA GLN A 83 -64.59 32.53 -26.20
C GLN A 83 -65.45 32.05 -25.03
N ALA A 84 -64.85 31.66 -23.90
CA ALA A 84 -65.60 31.29 -22.70
C ALA A 84 -66.45 32.46 -22.17
N ILE A 85 -65.95 33.70 -22.23
CA ILE A 85 -66.70 34.89 -21.85
C ILE A 85 -67.86 35.14 -22.83
N ILE A 86 -67.64 35.01 -24.13
CA ILE A 86 -68.70 35.16 -25.13
C ILE A 86 -69.77 34.08 -24.95
N THR A 87 -69.38 32.81 -24.79
CA THR A 87 -70.32 31.70 -24.56
C THR A 87 -71.12 31.91 -23.26
N SER A 88 -70.47 32.33 -22.18
CA SER A 88 -71.18 32.64 -20.93
C SER A 88 -72.09 33.87 -21.04
N ALA A 89 -71.72 34.87 -21.85
CA ALA A 89 -72.58 36.01 -22.15
C ALA A 89 -73.77 35.65 -23.05
N GLU A 90 -73.59 34.75 -24.01
CA GLU A 90 -74.64 34.20 -24.87
C GLU A 90 -75.61 33.31 -24.06
N GLU A 91 -75.09 32.48 -23.16
CA GLU A 91 -75.89 31.71 -22.21
C GLU A 91 -76.66 32.63 -21.25
N LEU A 92 -76.05 33.73 -20.80
CA LEU A 92 -76.72 34.72 -19.96
C LEU A 92 -77.81 35.49 -20.73
N ALA A 93 -77.55 35.86 -21.99
CA ALA A 93 -78.51 36.56 -22.85
C ALA A 93 -79.71 35.67 -23.22
N THR A 94 -79.45 34.40 -23.54
CA THR A 94 -80.51 33.41 -23.82
C THR A 94 -81.32 33.07 -22.57
N ARG A 95 -80.68 32.97 -21.40
CA ARG A 95 -81.37 32.76 -20.11
C ARG A 95 -82.15 33.98 -19.64
N ALA A 96 -81.67 35.20 -19.90
CA ALA A 96 -82.38 36.44 -19.64
C ALA A 96 -83.61 36.62 -20.56
N ALA A 97 -83.50 36.20 -21.83
CA ALA A 97 -84.62 36.19 -22.76
C ALA A 97 -85.68 35.11 -22.43
N ALA A 98 -85.25 33.96 -21.89
CA ALA A 98 -86.14 32.84 -21.60
C ALA A 98 -86.91 32.95 -20.27
N ASN A 99 -86.36 33.62 -19.24
CA ASN A 99 -86.94 33.60 -17.89
C ASN A 99 -87.68 34.88 -17.45
N GLY A 100 -87.75 35.95 -18.26
CA GLY A 100 -88.60 37.13 -18.00
C GLY A 100 -88.34 37.91 -16.71
N ALA A 101 -87.48 37.42 -15.82
CA ALA A 101 -86.99 38.05 -14.62
C ALA A 101 -85.50 37.76 -14.59
N ALA A 102 -84.70 38.79 -14.85
CA ALA A 102 -83.29 38.72 -14.52
C ALA A 102 -83.22 38.44 -13.00
N PRO A 103 -82.56 37.37 -12.52
CA PRO A 103 -82.15 37.36 -11.13
C PRO A 103 -81.41 38.68 -10.91
N SER A 104 -81.72 39.40 -9.81
CA SER A 104 -81.09 40.68 -9.58
C SER A 104 -79.58 40.48 -9.71
N LEU A 105 -78.91 41.30 -10.50
CA LEU A 105 -77.49 41.11 -10.85
C LEU A 105 -76.63 41.00 -9.57
N GLN A 106 -77.14 41.57 -8.48
CA GLN A 106 -76.69 41.44 -7.09
C GLN A 106 -76.67 39.99 -6.56
N GLU A 107 -77.73 39.21 -6.78
CA GLU A 107 -77.94 37.87 -6.26
C GLU A 107 -77.14 36.83 -7.05
N ALA A 108 -77.08 36.97 -8.39
CA ALA A 108 -76.20 36.18 -9.23
C ALA A 108 -74.71 36.47 -8.94
N ASN A 109 -74.33 37.74 -8.75
CA ASN A 109 -72.98 38.10 -8.31
C ASN A 109 -72.67 37.58 -6.90
N ALA A 110 -73.64 37.58 -5.99
CA ALA A 110 -73.47 37.02 -4.64
C ALA A 110 -73.23 35.50 -4.69
N GLU A 111 -74.01 34.75 -5.46
CA GLU A 111 -73.81 33.29 -5.62
C GLU A 111 -72.49 32.97 -6.34
N ILE A 112 -72.14 33.69 -7.41
CA ILE A 112 -70.87 33.52 -8.12
C ILE A 112 -69.69 33.83 -7.18
N SER A 113 -69.80 34.88 -6.36
CA SER A 113 -68.79 35.22 -5.37
C SER A 113 -68.67 34.17 -4.26
N ALA A 114 -69.79 33.65 -3.75
CA ALA A 114 -69.81 32.60 -2.73
C ALA A 114 -69.26 31.27 -3.24
N ALA A 115 -69.60 30.87 -4.47
CA ALA A 115 -69.03 29.70 -5.13
C ALA A 115 -67.52 29.85 -5.34
N ARG A 116 -67.06 31.05 -5.74
CA ARG A 116 -65.64 31.33 -5.90
C ARG A 116 -64.89 31.31 -4.57
N VAL A 117 -65.49 31.82 -3.49
CA VAL A 117 -64.92 31.73 -2.13
C VAL A 117 -64.81 30.27 -1.69
N ALA A 118 -65.84 29.45 -1.87
CA ALA A 118 -65.80 28.02 -1.53
C ALA A 118 -64.74 27.25 -2.33
N ASP A 119 -64.58 27.56 -3.63
CA ASP A 119 -63.52 26.98 -4.45
C ASP A 119 -62.12 27.38 -3.99
N LEU A 120 -61.93 28.65 -3.64
CA LEU A 120 -60.66 29.16 -3.10
C LEU A 120 -60.35 28.54 -1.74
N GLU A 121 -61.34 28.37 -0.87
CA GLU A 121 -61.18 27.67 0.41
C GLU A 121 -60.79 26.20 0.21
N ARG A 122 -61.41 25.52 -0.76
CA ARG A 122 -61.05 24.14 -1.10
C ARG A 122 -59.65 24.03 -1.71
N GLN A 123 -59.22 25.01 -2.51
CA GLN A 123 -57.84 25.09 -3.02
C GLN A 123 -56.85 25.35 -1.88
N LEU A 124 -57.17 26.28 -0.98
CA LEU A 124 -56.35 26.59 0.19
C LEU A 124 -56.24 25.40 1.15
N ALA A 125 -57.31 24.63 1.35
CA ALA A 125 -57.28 23.39 2.13
C ALA A 125 -56.38 22.32 1.48
N ARG A 126 -56.43 22.18 0.14
CA ARG A 126 -55.55 21.28 -0.62
C ARG A 126 -54.08 21.67 -0.51
N GLU A 127 -53.76 22.95 -0.68
CA GLU A 127 -52.39 23.45 -0.56
C GLU A 127 -51.85 23.35 0.87
N LYS A 128 -52.69 23.58 1.88
CA LYS A 128 -52.31 23.35 3.29
C LYS A 128 -52.00 21.89 3.57
N ASN A 129 -52.81 20.96 3.07
CA ASN A 129 -52.53 19.53 3.24
C ASN A 129 -51.26 19.10 2.49
N LYS A 130 -51.04 19.60 1.28
CA LYS A 130 -49.80 19.35 0.52
C LYS A 130 -48.58 19.90 1.26
N SER A 131 -48.66 21.12 1.79
CA SER A 131 -47.59 21.73 2.58
C SER A 131 -47.29 20.91 3.84
N ARG A 132 -48.31 20.39 4.51
CA ARG A 132 -48.14 19.50 5.67
C ARG A 132 -47.38 18.22 5.31
N ILE A 133 -47.74 17.57 4.21
CA ILE A 133 -47.07 16.35 3.73
C ILE A 133 -45.61 16.64 3.37
N LEU A 134 -45.36 17.73 2.63
CA LEU A 134 -43.99 18.13 2.27
C LEU A 134 -43.13 18.45 3.50
N LEU A 135 -43.70 19.02 4.57
CA LEU A 135 -43.00 19.25 5.82
C LEU A 135 -42.68 17.95 6.56
N GLU A 136 -43.59 16.98 6.56
CA GLU A 136 -43.34 15.63 7.11
C GLU A 136 -42.21 14.93 6.34
N GLU A 137 -42.27 14.96 5.01
CA GLU A 137 -41.25 14.38 4.14
C GLU A 137 -39.90 15.09 4.30
N GLN A 138 -39.87 16.42 4.42
CA GLN A 138 -38.65 17.17 4.70
C GLN A 138 -38.02 16.75 6.03
N LYS A 139 -38.85 16.56 7.07
CA LYS A 139 -38.38 16.12 8.39
C LYS A 139 -37.78 14.72 8.32
N GLU A 140 -38.41 13.81 7.59
CA GLU A 140 -37.90 12.46 7.38
C GLU A 140 -36.60 12.45 6.57
N ASN A 141 -36.54 13.21 5.48
CA ASN A 141 -35.32 13.35 4.67
C ASN A 141 -34.16 13.95 5.49
N THR A 142 -34.42 14.95 6.33
CA THR A 142 -33.40 15.54 7.20
C THR A 142 -32.89 14.52 8.22
N LYS A 143 -33.78 13.69 8.78
CA LYS A 143 -33.40 12.60 9.68
C LYS A 143 -32.51 11.59 8.96
N LEU A 144 -32.90 11.17 7.75
CA LEU A 144 -32.14 10.21 6.95
C LEU A 144 -30.75 10.75 6.58
N ILE A 145 -30.64 12.04 6.25
CA ILE A 145 -29.34 12.70 6.02
C ILE A 145 -28.46 12.59 7.28
N GLY A 146 -29.01 12.86 8.46
CA GLY A 146 -28.26 12.73 9.72
C GLY A 146 -27.79 11.30 10.00
N GLU A 147 -28.60 10.29 9.69
CA GLU A 147 -28.22 8.87 9.82
C GLU A 147 -27.10 8.50 8.83
N TYR A 148 -27.16 9.00 7.59
CA TYR A 148 -26.08 8.79 6.62
C TYR A 148 -24.78 9.50 7.00
N GLU A 149 -24.86 10.73 7.49
CA GLU A 149 -23.69 11.46 7.97
C GLU A 149 -23.01 10.73 9.13
N HIS A 150 -23.81 10.19 10.05
CA HIS A 150 -23.29 9.40 11.16
C HIS A 150 -22.62 8.11 10.67
N ALA A 151 -23.29 7.32 9.84
CA ALA A 151 -22.75 6.06 9.31
C ALA A 151 -21.49 6.29 8.46
N LEU A 152 -21.46 7.33 7.63
CA LEU A 152 -20.26 7.72 6.88
C LEU A 152 -19.13 8.17 7.80
N GLY A 153 -19.45 8.89 8.89
CA GLY A 153 -18.48 9.26 9.91
C GLY A 153 -17.81 8.04 10.56
N GLU A 154 -18.59 7.01 10.88
CA GLU A 154 -18.09 5.73 11.41
C GLU A 154 -17.23 4.98 10.38
N ILE A 155 -17.73 4.81 9.16
CA ILE A 155 -16.98 4.12 8.09
C ILE A 155 -15.64 4.81 7.83
N VAL A 156 -15.60 6.14 7.78
CA VAL A 156 -14.35 6.88 7.56
C VAL A 156 -13.37 6.68 8.72
N LYS A 157 -13.86 6.64 9.96
CA LYS A 157 -13.05 6.35 11.14
C LYS A 157 -12.46 4.94 11.05
N ASP A 158 -13.29 3.94 10.75
CA ASP A 158 -12.88 2.55 10.65
C ASP A 158 -11.88 2.34 9.51
N VAL A 159 -12.08 2.96 8.35
CA VAL A 159 -11.13 2.91 7.23
C VAL A 159 -9.79 3.54 7.61
N ARG A 160 -9.80 4.65 8.34
CA ARG A 160 -8.58 5.29 8.83
C ARG A 160 -7.84 4.38 9.82
N GLU A 161 -8.55 3.82 10.78
CA GLU A 161 -8.01 2.91 11.78
C GLU A 161 -7.42 1.65 11.15
N PHE A 162 -8.17 1.03 10.24
CA PHE A 162 -7.70 -0.12 9.46
C PHE A 162 -6.43 0.20 8.68
N SER A 163 -6.40 1.32 7.94
CA SER A 163 -5.22 1.73 7.17
C SER A 163 -4.00 1.93 8.05
N TYR A 164 -4.17 2.55 9.22
CA TYR A 164 -3.10 2.78 10.17
C TYR A 164 -2.60 1.47 10.80
N SER A 165 -3.53 0.61 11.23
CA SER A 165 -3.24 -0.69 11.82
C SER A 165 -2.46 -1.58 10.85
N THR A 166 -2.94 -1.70 9.61
CA THR A 166 -2.26 -2.49 8.55
C THR A 166 -0.86 -1.96 8.23
N LYS A 167 -0.67 -0.64 8.14
CA LYS A 167 0.66 -0.05 7.90
C LYS A 167 1.61 -0.33 9.07
N THR A 168 1.12 -0.22 10.29
CA THR A 168 1.88 -0.50 11.50
C THR A 168 2.31 -1.96 11.56
N GLU A 169 1.39 -2.89 11.29
CA GLU A 169 1.67 -4.33 11.26
C GLU A 169 2.74 -4.67 10.22
N LYS A 170 2.61 -4.18 8.98
CA LYS A 170 3.61 -4.39 7.93
C LYS A 170 5.00 -3.88 8.34
N THR A 171 5.04 -2.72 8.98
CA THR A 171 6.29 -2.14 9.47
C THR A 171 6.88 -2.96 10.63
N ASN A 172 6.04 -3.44 11.54
CA ASN A 172 6.45 -4.30 12.65
C ASN A 172 7.04 -5.62 12.15
N ILE A 173 6.38 -6.26 11.18
CA ILE A 173 6.87 -7.48 10.52
C ILE A 173 8.23 -7.22 9.87
N ALA A 174 8.37 -6.13 9.12
CA ALA A 174 9.65 -5.78 8.50
C ALA A 174 10.76 -5.56 9.55
N ARG A 175 10.48 -4.84 10.64
CA ARG A 175 11.45 -4.66 11.74
C ARG A 175 11.81 -5.98 12.39
N HIS A 176 10.84 -6.85 12.62
CA HIS A 176 11.05 -8.17 13.21
C HIS A 176 11.97 -9.05 12.34
N TYR A 177 11.72 -9.14 11.03
CA TYR A 177 12.59 -9.90 10.13
C TYR A 177 14.00 -9.33 10.05
N ASN A 178 14.16 -8.01 10.03
CA ASN A 178 15.49 -7.38 10.07
C ASN A 178 16.23 -7.72 11.37
N LYS A 179 15.52 -7.71 12.51
CA LYS A 179 16.09 -8.11 13.79
C LYS A 179 16.55 -9.58 13.74
N LEU A 180 15.70 -10.50 13.30
CA LEU A 180 16.06 -11.91 13.21
C LEU A 180 17.26 -12.16 12.30
N LEU A 181 17.32 -11.46 11.16
CA LEU A 181 18.46 -11.55 10.24
C LEU A 181 19.75 -11.01 10.89
N GLN A 182 19.64 -9.96 11.71
CA GLN A 182 20.78 -9.42 12.44
C GLN A 182 21.23 -10.39 13.54
N ASP A 183 20.30 -10.94 14.31
CA ASP A 183 20.57 -11.92 15.36
C ASP A 183 21.28 -13.17 14.79
N GLU A 184 20.86 -13.66 13.62
CA GLU A 184 21.53 -14.78 12.91
C GLU A 184 22.95 -14.41 12.46
N LYS A 185 23.16 -13.20 11.92
CA LYS A 185 24.51 -12.72 11.54
C LYS A 185 25.43 -12.65 12.75
N ASP A 186 24.92 -12.14 13.87
CA ASP A 186 25.67 -11.98 15.11
C ASP A 186 25.98 -13.35 15.73
N ALA A 187 25.03 -14.29 15.70
CA ALA A 187 25.25 -15.68 16.13
C ALA A 187 26.30 -16.40 15.26
N HIS A 188 26.24 -16.24 13.94
CA HIS A 188 27.26 -16.78 13.03
C HIS A 188 28.65 -16.19 13.26
N LEU A 189 28.74 -14.89 13.54
CA LEU A 189 29.99 -14.23 13.88
C LEU A 189 30.53 -14.76 15.22
N ALA A 190 29.68 -14.85 16.24
CA ALA A 190 30.06 -15.35 17.56
C ALA A 190 30.61 -16.79 17.49
N ALA A 191 29.95 -17.69 16.75
CA ALA A 191 30.41 -19.07 16.59
C ALA A 191 31.80 -19.17 15.91
N ARG A 192 32.09 -18.27 14.95
CA ARG A 192 33.42 -18.21 14.31
C ARG A 192 34.48 -17.70 15.27
N LEU A 193 34.18 -16.62 16.00
CA LEU A 193 35.09 -16.06 16.99
C LEU A 193 35.40 -17.07 18.11
N GLU A 194 34.39 -17.81 18.57
CA GLU A 194 34.57 -18.88 19.55
C GLU A 194 35.49 -19.98 19.01
N LYS A 195 35.28 -20.43 17.76
CA LYS A 195 36.14 -21.42 17.12
C LYS A 195 37.59 -20.94 17.06
N ASP A 196 37.82 -19.70 16.63
CA ASP A 196 39.17 -19.13 16.55
C ASP A 196 39.81 -19.01 17.92
N GLU A 197 39.04 -18.63 18.94
CA GLU A 197 39.50 -18.59 20.33
C GLU A 197 39.90 -19.99 20.84
N TRP A 198 39.08 -21.01 20.59
CA TRP A 198 39.42 -22.39 20.94
C TRP A 198 40.69 -22.88 20.24
N HIS A 199 40.85 -22.59 18.95
CA HIS A 199 42.06 -22.92 18.22
C HIS A 199 43.28 -22.19 18.77
N ALA A 200 43.17 -20.90 19.09
CA ALA A 200 44.25 -20.13 19.69
C ALA A 200 44.66 -20.70 21.07
N ARG A 201 43.68 -21.04 21.91
CA ARG A 201 43.90 -21.69 23.21
C ARG A 201 44.60 -23.04 23.03
N PHE A 202 44.15 -23.87 22.09
CA PHE A 202 44.77 -25.17 21.79
C PHE A 202 46.23 -25.01 21.32
N MET A 203 46.50 -24.11 20.38
CA MET A 203 47.85 -23.86 19.89
C MET A 203 48.78 -23.36 20.99
N ARG A 204 48.27 -22.53 21.92
CA ARG A 204 49.01 -22.12 23.12
C ARG A 204 49.35 -23.32 24.00
N SER A 205 48.39 -24.19 24.29
CA SER A 205 48.62 -25.41 25.08
C SER A 205 49.63 -26.36 24.43
N VAL A 206 49.54 -26.57 23.12
CA VAL A 206 50.52 -27.38 22.36
C VAL A 206 51.91 -26.77 22.43
N LYS A 207 52.04 -25.44 22.29
CA LYS A 207 53.33 -24.75 22.44
C LYS A 207 53.90 -24.96 23.84
N MET A 208 53.09 -24.80 24.89
CA MET A 208 53.51 -25.06 26.27
C MET A 208 53.96 -26.51 26.45
N LEU A 209 53.24 -27.49 25.91
CA LEU A 209 53.61 -28.90 26.01
C LEU A 209 54.95 -29.20 25.33
N ARG A 210 55.16 -28.68 24.11
CA ARG A 210 56.43 -28.83 23.40
C ARG A 210 57.59 -28.19 24.17
N GLU A 211 57.35 -27.01 24.74
CA GLU A 211 58.37 -26.33 25.54
C GLU A 211 58.69 -27.09 26.83
N THR A 212 57.68 -27.59 27.54
CA THR A 212 57.90 -28.41 28.75
C THR A 212 58.64 -29.71 28.42
N TYR A 213 58.38 -30.31 27.26
CA TYR A 213 59.09 -31.49 26.80
C TYR A 213 60.54 -31.17 26.45
N ARG A 214 60.79 -30.06 25.73
CA ARG A 214 62.15 -29.57 25.44
C ARG A 214 62.94 -29.35 26.72
N LEU A 215 62.38 -28.64 27.70
CA LEU A 215 63.03 -28.38 28.98
C LEU A 215 63.32 -29.66 29.77
N ARG A 216 62.40 -30.64 29.75
CA ARG A 216 62.66 -31.96 30.34
C ARG A 216 63.85 -32.66 29.68
N CYS A 217 63.89 -32.69 28.34
CA CYS A 217 64.99 -33.32 27.62
C CYS A 217 66.32 -32.60 27.88
N GLU A 218 66.33 -31.26 27.93
CA GLU A 218 67.53 -30.49 28.26
C GLU A 218 68.03 -30.77 29.68
N GLU A 219 67.13 -30.90 30.65
CA GLU A 219 67.47 -31.26 32.03
C GLU A 219 68.09 -32.67 32.13
N GLU A 220 67.56 -33.64 31.40
CA GLU A 220 68.07 -35.02 31.36
C GLU A 220 69.39 -35.15 30.59
N GLU A 221 69.56 -34.42 29.49
CA GLU A 221 70.75 -34.49 28.62
C GLU A 221 71.96 -33.76 29.22
N THR A 222 71.75 -32.66 29.96
CA THR A 222 72.83 -31.84 30.53
C THR A 222 73.80 -32.63 31.42
N PRO A 223 73.36 -33.38 32.45
CA PRO A 223 74.29 -34.14 33.30
C PRO A 223 75.02 -35.24 32.51
N VAL A 224 74.33 -35.92 31.59
CA VAL A 224 74.92 -36.94 30.71
C VAL A 224 76.03 -36.36 29.84
N ARG A 225 75.81 -35.19 29.25
CA ARG A 225 76.80 -34.48 28.43
C ARG A 225 78.02 -34.06 29.26
N VAL A 226 77.81 -33.54 30.47
CA VAL A 226 78.92 -33.13 31.36
C VAL A 226 79.75 -34.33 31.79
N ILE A 227 79.11 -35.42 32.23
CA ILE A 227 79.83 -36.62 32.69
C ILE A 227 80.63 -37.25 31.54
N SER A 228 80.03 -37.41 30.35
CA SER A 228 80.74 -37.93 29.18
C SER A 228 81.88 -37.02 28.71
N GLY A 229 81.71 -35.70 28.77
CA GLY A 229 82.78 -34.73 28.52
C GLY A 229 83.95 -34.88 29.49
N LEU A 230 83.67 -34.93 30.80
CA LEU A 230 84.68 -35.13 31.84
C LEU A 230 85.39 -36.48 31.70
N GLN A 231 84.68 -37.55 31.37
CA GLN A 231 85.30 -38.85 31.11
C GLN A 231 86.25 -38.80 29.90
N ASN A 232 85.85 -38.14 28.81
CA ASN A 232 86.73 -37.98 27.65
C ASN A 232 87.99 -37.18 27.98
N GLU A 233 87.89 -36.14 28.82
CA GLU A 233 89.04 -35.41 29.32
C GLU A 233 89.95 -36.29 30.18
N VAL A 234 89.40 -37.07 31.12
CA VAL A 234 90.17 -38.01 31.96
C VAL A 234 90.89 -39.06 31.10
N ARG A 235 90.22 -39.63 30.10
CA ARG A 235 90.82 -40.55 29.13
C ARG A 235 91.97 -39.88 28.35
N ALA A 236 91.78 -38.64 27.90
CA ALA A 236 92.82 -37.87 27.21
C ALA A 236 94.03 -37.58 28.13
N TYR A 237 93.81 -37.21 29.40
CA TYR A 237 94.90 -37.00 30.36
C TYR A 237 95.66 -38.29 30.68
N ARG A 238 94.97 -39.42 30.85
CA ARG A 238 95.63 -40.73 31.05
C ARG A 238 96.45 -41.13 29.83
N SER A 239 95.91 -40.93 28.63
CA SER A 239 96.62 -41.17 27.37
C SER A 239 97.88 -40.31 27.25
N ALA A 240 97.81 -39.03 27.59
CA ALA A 240 98.96 -38.11 27.57
C ALA A 240 100.04 -38.45 28.61
N LEU A 241 99.65 -39.03 29.75
CA LEU A 241 100.55 -39.51 30.80
C LEU A 241 101.09 -40.92 30.52
N GLY A 242 100.66 -41.58 29.44
CA GLY A 242 101.07 -42.94 29.09
C GLY A 242 100.52 -44.02 30.02
N MET A 243 99.44 -43.72 30.75
CA MET A 243 98.75 -44.68 31.61
C MET A 243 97.83 -45.59 30.78
N GLU A 244 97.67 -46.84 31.21
CA GLU A 244 96.72 -47.76 30.58
C GLU A 244 95.27 -47.25 30.72
N PRO A 245 94.42 -47.46 29.69
CA PRO A 245 93.02 -47.09 29.73
C PRO A 245 92.29 -47.84 30.85
N GLU A 246 91.44 -47.13 31.59
CA GLU A 246 90.57 -47.74 32.61
C GLU A 246 89.58 -48.69 31.94
N LYS A 247 89.15 -49.73 32.66
CA LYS A 247 88.01 -50.51 32.21
C LYS A 247 86.76 -49.64 32.31
N PRO A 248 85.83 -49.71 31.35
CA PRO A 248 84.62 -48.89 31.37
C PRO A 248 83.86 -48.96 32.69
N GLU A 249 83.77 -50.15 33.29
CA GLU A 249 83.06 -50.41 34.55
C GLU A 249 83.68 -49.73 35.78
N ASP A 250 84.98 -49.41 35.73
CA ASP A 250 85.74 -48.78 36.80
C ASP A 250 85.76 -47.24 36.66
N GLU A 251 85.23 -46.69 35.56
CA GLU A 251 85.21 -45.25 35.30
C GLU A 251 84.13 -44.53 36.12
N TYR A 252 84.50 -43.39 36.70
CA TYR A 252 83.55 -42.56 37.46
C TYR A 252 82.45 -42.04 36.53
N GLY A 253 81.18 -42.27 36.90
CA GLY A 253 80.01 -41.91 36.08
C GLY A 253 79.54 -42.99 35.10
N TRP A 254 80.18 -44.16 35.07
CA TRP A 254 79.76 -45.30 34.25
C TRP A 254 78.30 -45.72 34.49
N GLU A 255 77.83 -45.70 35.75
CA GLU A 255 76.46 -46.10 36.10
C GLU A 255 75.37 -45.26 35.43
N ILE A 256 75.69 -44.00 35.09
CA ILE A 256 74.76 -43.05 34.44
C ILE A 256 74.86 -43.16 32.92
N LEU A 257 76.02 -43.57 32.40
CA LEU A 257 76.29 -43.63 30.96
C LEU A 257 76.04 -45.00 30.35
N LYS A 258 76.00 -46.08 31.13
CA LYS A 258 75.77 -47.45 30.66
C LYS A 258 74.47 -47.62 29.85
N ASP A 259 73.44 -46.83 30.16
CA ASP A 259 72.11 -46.91 29.55
C ASP A 259 71.98 -46.02 28.29
N MET A 260 73.02 -45.24 27.98
CA MET A 260 73.07 -44.42 26.78
C MET A 260 73.60 -45.23 25.59
N PRO A 261 73.12 -44.95 24.35
CA PRO A 261 73.54 -45.69 23.14
C PRO A 261 75.04 -45.59 22.80
N ASN A 262 75.77 -44.71 23.48
CA ASN A 262 77.22 -44.49 23.39
C ASN A 262 77.98 -44.91 24.66
N GLY A 263 77.32 -45.55 25.64
CA GLY A 263 77.92 -46.07 26.87
C GLY A 263 78.68 -47.39 26.68
N SER A 264 78.38 -48.12 25.61
CA SER A 264 79.20 -49.25 25.18
C SER A 264 80.34 -48.71 24.31
N GLY A 265 81.50 -48.50 24.93
CA GLY A 265 82.75 -48.20 24.24
C GLY A 265 83.17 -49.36 23.35
N GLU A 266 82.53 -49.50 22.18
CA GLU A 266 83.16 -50.11 21.03
C GLU A 266 83.81 -48.99 20.19
N PRO A 267 85.05 -49.20 19.73
CA PRO A 267 85.85 -48.20 19.02
C PRO A 267 85.26 -47.76 17.68
#